data_AF-A0A1N7KI89-F1
#
_entry.id   AF-A0A1N7KI89-F1
#
_cell.length_a   1.000
_cell.length_b   1.000
_cell.length_c   1.000
_cell.angle_alpha   90.00
_cell.angle_beta   90.00
_cell.angle_gamma   90.00
#
_symmetry.space_group_name_H-M   'P 1'
#
loop_
_entity.id
_entity.type
_entity.pdbx_description
1 polymer ?
#
loop_
_entity_poly.entity_id
_entity_poly.type
_entity_poly.pdbx_seq_one_letter_code
_entity_poly.pdbx_strand_id
1 'polypeptide(L)'
;MHEELEFYIKGLSRLKRGSTKFGQAPHKPILLLTLIQLIEEGDVVKNEFYVDALLVAKFQEVWGNYVDTLHQADFTQPFYYLQNDQYKKKHFWYLKPKAGYSINSHIKSVFTLSDVLEYGYLDPSLFQLLQDPTKREFLKSNLINQYFPNKGLNYQTGVTSYINHIESEILNEPIEPYKRIISTKEDEVYVRNGIFKRVIPKIYESQCSFTGMKLVSMHGYSLIDACHIIPFSVSQNDKVENGIALCPNIHRAFDRGLVSLDQDYKILVSDHFEEDAENSYSIRKLKGKKALLPSKAKYQPSRDNLEWHRSNIFKS
;
A
#
# COMPACT_ATOMS: atom_id res chain seq x y z
N MET A 1 6.55 9.35 35.57
CA MET A 1 5.48 9.14 34.55
C MET A 1 4.99 10.46 33.94
N HIS A 2 4.68 11.50 34.73
CA HIS A 2 4.32 12.83 34.20
C HIS A 2 5.48 13.56 33.49
N GLU A 3 6.71 13.49 34.02
CA GLU A 3 7.87 14.20 33.46
C GLU A 3 8.27 13.71 32.05
N GLU A 4 8.13 12.41 31.80
CA GLU A 4 8.46 11.80 30.51
C GLU A 4 7.43 12.17 29.44
N LEU A 5 6.14 12.16 29.79
CA LEU A 5 5.07 12.65 28.91
C LEU A 5 5.27 14.14 28.56
N GLU A 6 5.55 14.97 29.56
CA GLU A 6 5.87 16.40 29.39
C GLU A 6 7.11 16.63 28.51
N PHE A 7 8.12 15.77 28.62
CA PHE A 7 9.31 15.82 27.77
C PHE A 7 8.93 15.68 26.29
N TYR A 8 8.13 14.67 25.94
CA TYR A 8 7.71 14.47 24.54
C TYR A 8 6.75 15.55 24.06
N ILE A 9 5.84 16.06 24.89
CA ILE A 9 4.97 17.18 24.51
C ILE A 9 5.80 18.41 24.13
N LYS A 10 6.78 18.79 24.97
CA LYS A 10 7.65 19.94 24.71
C LYS A 10 8.55 19.73 23.49
N GLY A 11 8.98 18.49 23.26
CA GLY A 11 9.80 18.14 22.11
C GLY A 11 9.01 18.16 20.80
N LEU A 12 7.89 17.45 20.76
CA LEU A 12 7.05 17.30 19.57
C LEU A 12 6.28 18.58 19.22
N SER A 13 6.15 19.56 20.12
CA SER A 13 5.60 20.89 19.81
C SER A 13 6.56 21.85 19.10
N ARG A 14 7.83 21.44 18.92
CA ARG A 14 8.91 22.27 18.36
C ARG A 14 9.55 21.66 17.10
N LEU A 15 8.76 20.97 16.29
CA LEU A 15 9.26 20.32 15.08
C LEU A 15 9.83 21.36 14.11
N LYS A 16 10.97 21.04 13.51
CA LYS A 16 11.59 21.82 12.45
C LYS A 16 10.76 21.68 11.18
N ARG A 17 10.03 22.74 10.83
CA ARG A 17 9.17 22.83 9.64
C ARG A 17 9.78 23.79 8.62
N GLY A 18 9.67 23.44 7.34
CA GLY A 18 10.09 24.32 6.26
C GLY A 18 9.12 25.49 6.12
N SER A 19 9.64 26.69 5.86
CA SER A 19 8.82 27.86 5.53
C SER A 19 8.55 27.87 4.03
N THR A 20 7.28 27.99 3.65
CA THR A 20 6.84 28.07 2.25
C THR A 20 5.94 29.28 2.04
N LYS A 21 5.60 29.57 0.79
CA LYS A 21 4.60 30.60 0.44
C LYS A 21 3.20 30.32 1.00
N PHE A 22 2.93 29.09 1.45
CA PHE A 22 1.66 28.66 2.05
C PHE A 22 1.73 28.56 3.58
N GLY A 23 2.83 29.04 4.20
CA GLY A 23 3.08 28.95 5.63
C GLY A 23 4.07 27.86 6.00
N GLN A 24 4.00 27.40 7.26
CA GLN A 24 4.89 26.35 7.76
C GLN A 24 4.42 24.97 7.26
N ALA A 25 5.35 24.17 6.73
CA ALA A 25 5.07 22.86 6.16
C ALA A 25 4.42 21.90 7.17
N PRO A 26 3.22 21.36 6.90
CA PRO A 26 2.49 20.51 7.85
C PRO A 26 2.97 19.05 7.88
N HIS A 27 3.84 18.64 6.96
CA HIS A 27 4.19 17.24 6.68
C HIS A 27 4.62 16.42 7.91
N LYS A 28 5.52 16.94 8.75
CA LYS A 28 6.00 16.21 9.94
C LYS A 28 4.92 16.05 11.01
N PRO A 29 4.16 17.10 11.39
CA PRO A 29 2.97 16.95 12.22
C PRO A 29 1.98 15.92 11.67
N ILE A 30 1.69 15.93 10.37
CA ILE A 30 0.80 14.94 9.75
C ILE A 30 1.35 13.54 9.92
N LEU A 31 2.62 13.30 9.63
CA LEU A 31 3.23 11.97 9.84
C LEU A 31 3.10 11.51 11.30
N LEU A 32 3.36 12.37 12.29
CA LEU A 32 3.20 11.97 13.70
C LEU A 32 1.76 11.60 14.04
N LEU A 33 0.77 12.36 13.55
CA LEU A 33 -0.65 12.02 13.73
C LEU A 33 -0.99 10.70 13.04
N THR A 34 -0.47 10.44 11.84
CA THR A 34 -0.58 9.16 11.13
C THR A 34 -0.03 8.00 11.97
N LEU A 35 1.18 8.12 12.52
CA LEU A 35 1.79 7.07 13.35
C LEU A 35 0.99 6.81 14.63
N ILE A 36 0.49 7.87 15.29
CA ILE A 36 -0.35 7.76 16.48
C ILE A 36 -1.66 7.05 16.15
N GLN A 37 -2.30 7.40 15.03
CA GLN A 37 -3.56 6.82 14.61
C GLN A 37 -3.41 5.33 14.26
N LEU A 38 -2.33 4.91 13.61
CA LEU A 38 -2.04 3.50 13.35
C LEU A 38 -1.86 2.67 14.63
N ILE A 39 -1.27 3.25 15.68
CA ILE A 39 -1.19 2.61 17.00
C ILE A 39 -2.59 2.53 17.64
N GLU A 40 -3.36 3.61 17.57
CA GLU A 40 -4.71 3.69 18.14
C GLU A 40 -5.68 2.68 17.51
N GLU A 41 -5.58 2.47 16.20
CA GLU A 41 -6.42 1.55 15.42
C GLU A 41 -5.93 0.09 15.52
N GLY A 42 -4.74 -0.15 16.10
CA GLY A 42 -4.16 -1.49 16.28
C GLY A 42 -3.46 -2.05 15.03
N ASP A 43 -3.32 -1.26 13.98
CA ASP A 43 -2.57 -1.63 12.76
C ASP A 43 -1.07 -1.77 13.04
N VAL A 44 -0.56 -1.07 14.06
CA VAL A 44 0.83 -1.14 14.51
C VAL A 44 0.89 -1.55 15.98
N VAL A 45 1.26 -2.82 16.22
CA VAL A 45 1.38 -3.40 17.57
C VAL A 45 2.84 -3.43 18.06
N LYS A 46 3.79 -3.52 17.13
CA LYS A 46 5.24 -3.45 17.42
C LYS A 46 5.77 -2.08 17.01
N ASN A 47 6.89 -1.66 17.59
CA ASN A 47 7.52 -0.38 17.24
C ASN A 47 8.28 -0.47 15.89
N GLU A 48 7.55 -0.82 14.84
CA GLU A 48 8.05 -1.07 13.49
C GLU A 48 6.98 -0.55 12.51
N PHE A 49 7.32 0.52 11.80
CA PHE A 49 6.45 1.16 10.81
C PHE A 49 7.02 0.91 9.41
N TYR A 50 6.44 -0.06 8.72
CA TYR A 50 6.83 -0.42 7.36
C TYR A 50 6.31 0.64 6.38
N VAL A 51 7.11 0.99 5.37
CA VAL A 51 6.63 1.81 4.25
C VAL A 51 5.84 0.89 3.35
N ASP A 52 4.54 0.80 3.63
CA ASP A 52 3.56 0.02 2.89
C ASP A 52 2.36 0.87 2.47
N ALA A 53 1.46 0.29 1.67
CA ALA A 53 0.30 1.01 1.17
C ALA A 53 -0.65 1.46 2.27
N LEU A 54 -0.70 0.76 3.42
CA LEU A 54 -1.56 1.13 4.55
C LEU A 54 -1.05 2.42 5.21
N LEU A 55 0.25 2.49 5.51
CA LEU A 55 0.86 3.68 6.09
C LEU A 55 0.73 4.90 5.17
N VAL A 56 1.02 4.74 3.87
CA VAL A 56 0.90 5.84 2.90
C VAL A 56 -0.56 6.25 2.73
N ALA A 57 -1.51 5.31 2.70
CA ALA A 57 -2.94 5.63 2.65
C ALA A 57 -3.39 6.42 3.89
N LYS A 58 -2.98 5.98 5.09
CA LYS A 58 -3.29 6.68 6.33
C LYS A 58 -2.69 8.08 6.36
N PHE A 59 -1.50 8.27 5.79
CA PHE A 59 -0.91 9.61 5.66
C PHE A 59 -1.77 10.52 4.78
N GLN A 60 -2.26 10.05 3.63
CA GLN A 60 -3.13 10.83 2.75
C GLN A 60 -4.49 11.14 3.41
N GLU A 61 -5.06 10.20 4.16
CA GLU A 61 -6.29 10.40 4.94
C GLU A 61 -6.10 11.51 5.99
N VAL A 62 -5.06 11.40 6.83
CA VAL A 62 -4.75 12.41 7.86
C VAL A 62 -4.42 13.76 7.21
N TRP A 63 -3.73 13.76 6.07
CA TRP A 63 -3.47 14.98 5.31
C TRP A 63 -4.77 15.68 4.92
N GLY A 64 -5.72 14.97 4.29
CA GLY A 64 -7.00 15.52 3.86
C GLY A 64 -7.86 16.05 5.01
N ASN A 65 -7.72 15.48 6.21
CA ASN A 65 -8.47 15.92 7.39
C ASN A 65 -7.94 17.25 7.98
N TYR A 66 -6.61 17.43 7.95
CA TYR A 66 -5.94 18.50 8.70
C TYR A 66 -5.37 19.64 7.85
N VAL A 67 -5.04 19.39 6.58
CA VAL A 67 -4.35 20.36 5.73
C VAL A 67 -5.32 21.06 4.78
N ASP A 68 -5.70 22.30 5.12
CA ASP A 68 -6.53 23.17 4.27
C ASP A 68 -5.71 24.10 3.36
N THR A 69 -4.40 24.04 3.47
CA THR A 69 -3.48 24.88 2.68
C THR A 69 -3.16 24.24 1.34
N LEU A 70 -2.64 25.02 0.39
CA LEU A 70 -2.19 24.55 -0.93
C LEU A 70 -0.87 23.76 -0.93
N HIS A 71 -0.40 23.31 0.24
CA HIS A 71 0.72 22.38 0.31
C HIS A 71 0.36 21.08 -0.42
N GLN A 72 1.36 20.45 -1.05
CA GLN A 72 1.18 19.14 -1.65
C GLN A 72 1.56 18.05 -0.64
N ALA A 73 0.72 17.04 -0.52
CA ALA A 73 1.03 15.84 0.24
C ALA A 73 2.26 15.16 -0.37
N ASP A 74 3.25 14.89 0.47
CA ASP A 74 4.46 14.13 0.15
C ASP A 74 4.80 13.32 1.40
N PHE A 75 4.64 12.01 1.32
CA PHE A 75 4.91 11.10 2.43
C PHE A 75 6.41 10.93 2.70
N THR A 76 7.25 10.93 1.66
CA THR A 76 8.66 10.55 1.75
C THR A 76 9.51 11.54 2.55
N GLN A 77 9.23 12.83 2.38
CA GLN A 77 9.92 13.93 3.07
C GLN A 77 9.81 13.83 4.60
N PRO A 78 8.62 13.87 5.20
CA PRO A 78 8.50 13.80 6.65
C PRO A 78 9.01 12.46 7.20
N PHE A 79 8.83 11.37 6.45
CA PHE A 79 9.28 10.05 6.87
C PHE A 79 10.81 10.00 7.05
N TYR A 80 11.55 10.63 6.14
CA TYR A 80 13.00 10.76 6.26
C TYR A 80 13.41 11.84 7.27
N TYR A 81 12.90 13.06 7.15
CA TYR A 81 13.44 14.22 7.88
C TYR A 81 13.01 14.31 9.35
N LEU A 82 12.00 13.55 9.79
CA LEU A 82 11.61 13.51 11.21
C LEU A 82 12.73 12.98 12.10
N GLN A 83 13.66 12.16 11.56
CA GLN A 83 14.83 11.68 12.30
C GLN A 83 15.77 12.80 12.75
N ASN A 84 15.68 13.99 12.13
CA ASN A 84 16.51 15.15 12.47
C ASN A 84 15.92 16.02 13.61
N ASP A 85 14.70 15.71 14.03
CA ASP A 85 14.04 16.36 15.16
C ASP A 85 14.45 15.70 16.47
N GLN A 86 14.81 16.54 17.43
CA GLN A 86 15.28 16.13 18.74
C GLN A 86 14.95 17.18 19.79
N TYR A 87 14.79 16.75 21.03
CA TYR A 87 14.66 17.63 22.19
C TYR A 87 15.66 17.19 23.26
N LYS A 88 16.42 18.15 23.80
CA LYS A 88 17.50 17.89 24.76
C LYS A 88 18.41 16.72 24.35
N LYS A 89 18.84 16.71 23.07
CA LYS A 89 19.71 15.68 22.45
C LYS A 89 19.09 14.28 22.29
N LYS A 90 17.78 14.12 22.51
CA LYS A 90 17.05 12.86 22.28
C LYS A 90 16.19 12.96 21.03
N HIS A 91 16.36 12.03 20.09
CA HIS A 91 15.55 11.92 18.88
C HIS A 91 14.24 11.19 19.15
N PHE A 92 13.24 11.42 18.31
CA PHE A 92 11.91 10.79 18.44
C PHE A 92 11.65 9.68 17.44
N TRP A 93 12.39 9.69 16.32
CA TRP A 93 12.15 8.86 15.15
C TRP A 93 13.47 8.40 14.58
N TYR A 94 13.49 7.15 14.14
CA TYR A 94 14.67 6.48 13.65
C TYR A 94 14.31 5.64 12.42
N LEU A 95 15.29 5.40 11.57
CA LEU A 95 15.14 4.61 10.35
C LEU A 95 16.03 3.38 10.43
N LYS A 96 15.44 2.21 10.16
CA LYS A 96 16.17 0.95 10.00
C LYS A 96 16.26 0.63 8.50
N PRO A 97 17.44 0.77 7.87
CA PRO A 97 17.64 0.29 6.50
C PRO A 97 17.66 -1.25 6.48
N LYS A 98 17.29 -1.84 5.34
CA LYS A 98 17.48 -3.28 5.10
C LYS A 98 18.98 -3.63 5.14
N ALA A 99 19.28 -4.89 5.46
CA ALA A 99 20.65 -5.37 5.47
C ALA A 99 21.36 -5.07 4.12
N GLY A 100 22.54 -4.46 4.19
CA GLY A 100 23.33 -4.06 3.02
C GLY A 100 23.01 -2.67 2.45
N TYR A 101 21.97 -1.99 2.96
CA TYR A 101 21.60 -0.64 2.53
C TYR A 101 22.01 0.43 3.55
N SER A 102 22.19 1.67 3.05
CA SER A 102 22.35 2.87 3.88
C SER A 102 21.49 4.00 3.33
N ILE A 103 20.94 4.84 4.21
CA ILE A 103 20.08 5.98 3.82
C ILE A 103 20.77 7.27 4.26
N ASN A 104 21.64 7.78 3.40
CA ASN A 104 22.46 8.96 3.68
C ASN A 104 21.82 10.27 3.19
N SER A 105 20.71 10.18 2.45
CA SER A 105 19.97 11.33 1.93
C SER A 105 18.48 11.00 1.81
N HIS A 106 17.66 12.04 1.72
CA HIS A 106 16.23 11.89 1.43
C HIS A 106 16.02 11.19 0.08
N ILE A 107 15.15 10.18 0.08
CA ILE A 107 14.70 9.47 -1.10
C ILE A 107 13.33 10.03 -1.49
N LYS A 108 13.21 10.58 -2.71
CA LYS A 108 11.97 11.22 -3.21
C LYS A 108 10.89 10.22 -3.64
N SER A 109 11.30 9.01 -4.01
CA SER A 109 10.41 7.97 -4.51
C SER A 109 9.96 7.07 -3.37
N VAL A 110 8.65 6.92 -3.19
CA VAL A 110 8.06 6.03 -2.18
C VAL A 110 8.37 4.56 -2.49
N PHE A 111 8.42 4.19 -3.77
CA PHE A 111 8.84 2.86 -4.21
C PHE A 111 10.28 2.59 -3.76
N THR A 112 11.21 3.48 -4.11
CA THR A 112 12.62 3.34 -3.73
C THR A 112 12.79 3.34 -2.20
N LEU A 113 12.03 4.19 -1.49
CA LEU A 113 12.06 4.23 -0.03
C LEU A 113 11.65 2.88 0.56
N SER A 114 10.58 2.26 0.06
CA SER A 114 10.10 0.94 0.49
C SER A 114 11.08 -0.20 0.16
N ASP A 115 11.85 -0.06 -0.91
CA ASP A 115 12.85 -1.06 -1.31
C ASP A 115 14.11 -1.02 -0.43
N VAL A 116 14.49 0.16 0.07
CA VAL A 116 15.73 0.38 0.83
C VAL A 116 15.52 0.29 2.34
N LEU A 117 14.33 0.66 2.84
CA LEU A 117 14.03 0.69 4.26
C LEU A 117 13.40 -0.62 4.75
N GLU A 118 13.84 -1.13 5.89
CA GLU A 118 13.16 -2.23 6.57
C GLU A 118 11.93 -1.69 7.32
N TYR A 119 12.11 -0.70 8.19
CA TYR A 119 11.03 0.05 8.85
C TYR A 119 11.53 1.36 9.46
N GLY A 120 10.62 2.28 9.76
CA GLY A 120 10.85 3.37 10.71
C GLY A 120 10.42 2.96 12.12
N TYR A 121 10.96 3.58 13.15
CA TYR A 121 10.54 3.31 14.52
C TYR A 121 10.62 4.55 15.40
N LEU A 122 9.70 4.65 16.35
CA LEU A 122 9.70 5.72 17.35
C LEU A 122 10.74 5.43 18.43
N ASP A 123 11.16 6.46 19.14
CA ASP A 123 11.91 6.27 20.38
C ASP A 123 11.14 5.30 21.33
N PRO A 124 11.79 4.29 21.93
CA PRO A 124 11.10 3.25 22.69
C PRO A 124 10.20 3.76 23.83
N SER A 125 10.66 4.79 24.55
CA SER A 125 9.87 5.47 25.59
C SER A 125 8.65 6.17 25.01
N LEU A 126 8.79 6.84 23.86
CA LEU A 126 7.66 7.48 23.17
C LEU A 126 6.65 6.43 22.72
N PHE A 127 7.10 5.33 22.11
CA PHE A 127 6.23 4.24 21.69
C PHE A 127 5.47 3.65 22.88
N GLN A 128 6.14 3.40 24.00
CA GLN A 128 5.51 2.90 25.23
C GLN A 128 4.44 3.85 25.77
N LEU A 129 4.67 5.16 25.74
CA LEU A 129 3.66 6.15 26.14
C LEU A 129 2.44 6.10 25.23
N LEU A 130 2.63 5.91 23.92
CA LEU A 130 1.55 5.84 22.94
C LEU A 130 0.73 4.55 23.03
N GLN A 131 1.21 3.51 23.70
CA GLN A 131 0.40 2.31 23.98
C GLN A 131 -0.72 2.60 25.00
N ASP A 132 -0.52 3.55 25.92
CA ASP A 132 -1.53 3.97 26.89
C ASP A 132 -2.56 4.92 26.22
N PRO A 133 -3.86 4.56 26.18
CA PRO A 133 -4.88 5.36 25.49
C PRO A 133 -5.00 6.80 26.00
N THR A 134 -4.90 7.01 27.31
CA THR A 134 -5.02 8.35 27.92
C THR A 134 -3.84 9.22 27.55
N LYS A 135 -2.62 8.67 27.64
CA LYS A 135 -1.39 9.40 27.28
C LYS A 135 -1.32 9.66 25.77
N ARG A 136 -1.74 8.69 24.96
CA ARG A 136 -1.86 8.80 23.51
C ARG A 136 -2.81 9.94 23.12
N GLU A 137 -4.00 9.97 23.69
CA GLU A 137 -4.98 11.03 23.42
C GLU A 137 -4.43 12.41 23.81
N PHE A 138 -3.75 12.49 24.95
CA PHE A 138 -3.15 13.74 25.40
C PHE A 138 -2.04 14.23 24.46
N LEU A 139 -1.16 13.34 23.99
CA LEU A 139 -0.12 13.68 23.00
C LEU A 139 -0.74 14.10 21.65
N LYS A 140 -1.74 13.36 21.17
CA LYS A 140 -2.47 13.64 19.92
C LYS A 140 -3.14 15.00 19.98
N SER A 141 -3.88 15.28 21.04
CA SER A 141 -4.55 16.57 21.27
C SER A 141 -3.56 17.74 21.34
N ASN A 142 -2.41 17.58 22.02
CA ASN A 142 -1.37 18.62 22.06
C ASN A 142 -0.77 18.90 20.67
N LEU A 143 -0.51 17.85 19.86
CA LEU A 143 -0.04 18.02 18.49
C LEU A 143 -1.04 18.79 17.62
N ILE A 144 -2.33 18.46 17.73
CA ILE A 144 -3.39 19.15 16.99
C ILE A 144 -3.48 20.61 17.40
N ASN A 145 -3.59 20.87 18.69
CA ASN A 145 -3.71 22.24 19.19
C ASN A 145 -2.50 23.09 18.79
N GLN A 146 -1.30 22.50 18.74
CA GLN A 146 -0.08 23.20 18.36
C GLN A 146 0.02 23.48 16.85
N TYR A 147 -0.35 22.52 16.00
CA TYR A 147 -0.06 22.59 14.56
C TYR A 147 -1.29 22.85 13.68
N PHE A 148 -2.48 22.54 14.18
CA PHE A 148 -3.76 22.64 13.49
C PHE A 148 -4.85 23.27 14.39
N PRO A 149 -4.60 24.45 15.01
CA PRO A 149 -5.49 25.03 16.04
C PRO A 149 -6.91 25.33 15.56
N ASN A 150 -7.10 25.54 14.25
CA ASN A 150 -8.41 25.83 13.64
C ASN A 150 -9.21 24.55 13.32
N LYS A 151 -8.65 23.37 13.55
CA LYS A 151 -9.30 22.07 13.40
C LYS A 151 -9.67 21.58 14.81
N GLY A 152 -10.92 21.80 15.22
CA GLY A 152 -11.44 21.26 16.48
C GLY A 152 -11.49 19.73 16.51
N LEU A 153 -11.77 19.14 17.67
CA LEU A 153 -11.79 17.69 17.95
C LEU A 153 -12.85 16.85 17.19
N ASN A 154 -13.51 17.39 16.17
CA ASN A 154 -14.54 16.67 15.42
C ASN A 154 -13.90 15.69 14.43
N TYR A 155 -13.43 14.58 14.96
CA TYR A 155 -12.94 13.43 14.22
C TYR A 155 -14.08 12.49 13.83
N GLN A 156 -14.16 12.13 12.55
CA GLN A 156 -14.71 10.85 12.15
C GLN A 156 -13.54 9.92 11.84
N THR A 157 -13.42 8.87 12.65
CA THR A 157 -12.44 7.80 12.52
C THR A 157 -12.78 6.91 11.33
N GLY A 158 -11.77 6.59 10.52
CA GLY A 158 -11.79 5.36 9.74
C GLY A 158 -10.74 5.32 8.62
N VAL A 159 -9.70 4.50 8.84
CA VAL A 159 -8.92 3.79 7.78
C VAL A 159 -9.84 3.37 6.64
N THR A 160 -11.01 2.90 7.04
CA THR A 160 -12.11 2.42 6.23
C THR A 160 -12.56 3.46 5.21
N SER A 161 -12.60 4.77 5.49
CA SER A 161 -13.18 5.71 4.50
C SER A 161 -12.28 5.91 3.27
N TYR A 162 -10.98 6.20 3.46
CA TYR A 162 -10.07 6.42 2.33
C TYR A 162 -9.72 5.12 1.60
N ILE A 163 -9.40 4.05 2.33
CA ILE A 163 -9.15 2.74 1.70
C ILE A 163 -10.43 2.21 1.04
N ASN A 164 -11.61 2.34 1.65
CA ASN A 164 -12.85 1.94 0.97
C ASN A 164 -13.16 2.83 -0.21
N HIS A 165 -12.80 4.12 -0.18
CA HIS A 165 -12.96 4.99 -1.34
C HIS A 165 -12.10 4.48 -2.51
N ILE A 166 -10.83 4.18 -2.27
CA ILE A 166 -9.95 3.62 -3.32
C ILE A 166 -10.39 2.21 -3.73
N GLU A 167 -10.77 1.34 -2.79
CA GLU A 167 -11.34 0.02 -3.10
C GLU A 167 -12.62 0.19 -3.93
N SER A 168 -13.50 1.12 -3.56
CA SER A 168 -14.69 1.48 -4.33
C SER A 168 -14.37 1.94 -5.74
N GLU A 169 -13.37 2.82 -5.90
CA GLU A 169 -12.90 3.25 -7.21
C GLU A 169 -12.39 2.06 -8.02
N ILE A 170 -11.48 1.25 -7.46
CA ILE A 170 -10.96 0.04 -8.13
C ILE A 170 -12.09 -0.91 -8.56
N LEU A 171 -13.12 -1.08 -7.72
CA LEU A 171 -14.25 -1.99 -7.96
C LEU A 171 -15.33 -1.42 -8.90
N ASN A 172 -15.45 -0.10 -9.02
CA ASN A 172 -16.59 0.56 -9.68
C ASN A 172 -16.19 1.62 -10.73
N GLU A 173 -14.90 1.74 -11.08
CA GLU A 173 -14.45 2.69 -12.09
C GLU A 173 -15.14 2.46 -13.43
N PRO A 174 -15.81 3.47 -14.03
CA PRO A 174 -16.49 3.30 -15.29
C PRO A 174 -15.52 2.91 -16.42
N ILE A 175 -16.00 2.07 -17.33
CA ILE A 175 -15.29 1.64 -18.54
C ILE A 175 -15.39 2.76 -19.58
N GLU A 176 -14.81 3.92 -19.29
CA GLU A 176 -14.65 4.99 -20.28
C GLU A 176 -13.42 4.67 -21.15
N PRO A 177 -13.52 4.74 -22.49
CA PRO A 177 -12.39 4.50 -23.37
C PRO A 177 -11.33 5.60 -23.15
N TYR A 178 -10.17 5.20 -22.61
CA TYR A 178 -8.96 5.99 -22.53
C TYR A 178 -9.11 7.41 -21.92
N LYS A 179 -9.59 7.49 -20.68
CA LYS A 179 -8.99 8.47 -19.76
C LYS A 179 -8.05 7.71 -18.86
N ARG A 180 -6.75 7.79 -19.16
CA ARG A 180 -5.72 7.51 -18.15
C ARG A 180 -6.10 8.38 -16.96
N ILE A 181 -6.63 7.81 -15.89
CA ILE A 181 -6.65 8.48 -14.59
C ILE A 181 -5.19 8.45 -14.16
N ILE A 182 -4.41 9.37 -14.73
CA ILE A 182 -3.06 9.65 -14.28
C ILE A 182 -3.27 10.29 -12.92
N SER A 183 -3.27 9.49 -11.86
CA SER A 183 -2.76 10.03 -10.62
C SER A 183 -1.34 10.50 -10.94
N THR A 184 -1.13 11.81 -10.91
CA THR A 184 0.18 12.43 -11.19
C THR A 184 1.12 12.29 -9.99
N LYS A 185 0.66 11.69 -8.89
CA LYS A 185 1.39 11.61 -7.63
C LYS A 185 1.77 10.17 -7.34
N GLU A 186 3.08 9.94 -7.17
CA GLU A 186 3.66 8.63 -6.92
C GLU A 186 3.06 7.92 -5.69
N ASP A 187 2.76 8.68 -4.62
CA ASP A 187 2.16 8.17 -3.39
C ASP A 187 0.76 7.55 -3.62
N GLU A 188 -0.08 8.20 -4.42
CA GLU A 188 -1.42 7.70 -4.76
C GLU A 188 -1.32 6.43 -5.62
N VAL A 189 -0.40 6.41 -6.59
CA VAL A 189 -0.11 5.21 -7.41
C VAL A 189 0.40 4.07 -6.54
N TYR A 190 1.24 4.35 -5.54
CA TYR A 190 1.76 3.36 -4.60
C TYR A 190 0.65 2.75 -3.74
N VAL A 191 -0.22 3.60 -3.17
CA VAL A 191 -1.37 3.16 -2.38
C VAL A 191 -2.32 2.32 -3.23
N ARG A 192 -2.68 2.82 -4.42
CA ARG A 192 -3.62 2.14 -5.32
C ARG A 192 -3.11 0.77 -5.75
N ASN A 193 -1.82 0.67 -6.11
CA ASN A 193 -1.17 -0.61 -6.42
C ASN A 193 -1.22 -1.60 -5.24
N GLY A 194 -0.97 -1.13 -4.01
CA GLY A 194 -1.05 -1.97 -2.82
C GLY A 194 -2.47 -2.44 -2.51
N ILE A 195 -3.46 -1.56 -2.66
CA ILE A 195 -4.88 -1.92 -2.49
C ILE A 195 -5.31 -2.91 -3.57
N PHE A 196 -4.94 -2.71 -4.83
CA PHE A 196 -5.19 -3.66 -5.92
C PHE A 196 -4.67 -5.07 -5.57
N LYS A 197 -3.43 -5.16 -5.09
CA LYS A 197 -2.81 -6.43 -4.66
C LYS A 197 -3.56 -7.15 -3.54
N ARG A 198 -4.33 -6.41 -2.73
CA ARG A 198 -5.20 -6.96 -1.67
C ARG A 198 -6.60 -7.30 -2.17
N VAL A 199 -7.17 -6.47 -3.04
CA VAL A 199 -8.55 -6.59 -3.54
C VAL A 199 -8.68 -7.77 -4.49
N ILE A 200 -7.73 -7.98 -5.41
CA ILE A 200 -7.83 -9.06 -6.40
C ILE A 200 -7.90 -10.45 -5.74
N PRO A 201 -6.99 -10.87 -4.85
CA PRO A 201 -7.13 -12.17 -4.18
C PRO A 201 -8.44 -12.29 -3.39
N LYS A 202 -8.93 -11.20 -2.78
CA LYS A 202 -10.18 -11.17 -2.01
C LYS A 202 -11.40 -11.46 -2.89
N ILE A 203 -11.51 -10.89 -4.09
CA ILE A 203 -12.64 -11.15 -5.02
C ILE A 203 -12.62 -12.57 -5.62
N TYR A 204 -11.46 -13.24 -5.60
CA TYR A 204 -11.28 -14.66 -5.95
C TYR A 204 -11.29 -15.58 -4.71
N GLU A 205 -11.74 -15.10 -3.55
CA GLU A 205 -11.81 -15.88 -2.30
C GLU A 205 -10.47 -16.52 -1.87
N SER A 206 -9.36 -15.84 -2.19
CA SER A 206 -7.97 -16.28 -2.00
C SER A 206 -7.66 -17.60 -2.70
N GLN A 207 -8.25 -17.82 -3.88
CA GLN A 207 -7.96 -18.97 -4.74
C GLN A 207 -7.19 -18.56 -6.00
N CYS A 208 -6.24 -19.40 -6.41
CA CYS A 208 -5.63 -19.29 -7.73
C CYS A 208 -6.68 -19.57 -8.80
N SER A 209 -6.85 -18.63 -9.73
CA SER A 209 -7.78 -18.73 -10.85
C SER A 209 -7.52 -19.98 -11.71
N PHE A 210 -6.26 -20.40 -11.86
CA PHE A 210 -5.92 -21.49 -12.78
C PHE A 210 -5.91 -22.87 -12.11
N THR A 211 -5.44 -22.94 -10.86
CA THR A 211 -5.22 -24.23 -10.18
C THR A 211 -6.24 -24.51 -9.08
N GLY A 212 -7.02 -23.51 -8.65
CA GLY A 212 -7.90 -23.61 -7.47
C GLY A 212 -7.16 -23.67 -6.14
N MET A 213 -5.82 -23.57 -6.14
CA MET A 213 -5.03 -23.56 -4.91
C MET A 213 -5.50 -22.45 -3.98
N LYS A 214 -5.77 -22.80 -2.72
CA LYS A 214 -6.11 -21.87 -1.64
C LYS A 214 -5.16 -22.14 -0.49
N LEU A 215 -4.35 -21.16 -0.12
CA LEU A 215 -3.46 -21.27 1.02
C LEU A 215 -3.45 -19.95 1.76
N VAL A 216 -4.09 -19.95 2.93
CA VAL A 216 -4.14 -18.83 3.85
C VAL A 216 -3.56 -19.31 5.17
N SER A 217 -2.52 -18.63 5.65
CA SER A 217 -1.90 -18.93 6.94
C SER A 217 -2.83 -18.53 8.09
N MET A 218 -2.58 -19.09 9.28
CA MET A 218 -3.28 -18.69 10.52
C MET A 218 -3.04 -17.21 10.90
N HIS A 219 -2.05 -16.56 10.28
CA HIS A 219 -1.75 -15.14 10.45
C HIS A 219 -2.35 -14.27 9.33
N GLY A 220 -3.23 -14.82 8.48
CA GLY A 220 -3.93 -14.10 7.42
C GLY A 220 -3.14 -13.88 6.13
N TYR A 221 -1.87 -14.31 6.05
CA TYR A 221 -1.09 -14.26 4.80
C TYR A 221 -1.65 -15.25 3.78
N SER A 222 -1.97 -14.76 2.57
CA SER A 222 -2.35 -15.57 1.42
C SER A 222 -1.14 -15.80 0.52
N LEU A 223 -0.98 -17.02 -0.02
CA LEU A 223 -0.01 -17.30 -1.08
C LEU A 223 -0.57 -17.06 -2.49
N ILE A 224 -1.67 -16.30 -2.60
CA ILE A 224 -2.27 -15.91 -3.88
C ILE A 224 -1.98 -14.44 -4.14
N ASP A 225 -1.35 -14.17 -5.28
CA ASP A 225 -0.97 -12.84 -5.72
C ASP A 225 -2.02 -12.27 -6.67
N ALA A 226 -2.11 -10.94 -6.70
CA ALA A 226 -2.73 -10.23 -7.81
C ALA A 226 -1.73 -10.14 -8.96
N CYS A 227 -2.12 -10.63 -10.13
CA CYS A 227 -1.39 -10.48 -11.38
C CYS A 227 -2.14 -9.50 -12.28
N HIS A 228 -1.42 -8.54 -12.86
CA HIS A 228 -1.95 -7.66 -13.90
C HIS A 228 -1.92 -8.38 -15.25
N ILE A 229 -3.04 -8.39 -15.97
CA ILE A 229 -3.12 -9.02 -17.29
C ILE A 229 -2.32 -8.23 -18.32
N ILE A 230 -2.55 -6.92 -18.38
CA ILE A 230 -1.67 -5.96 -19.04
C ILE A 230 -0.77 -5.38 -17.95
N PRO A 231 0.57 -5.53 -18.03
CA PRO A 231 1.48 -5.03 -17.01
C PRO A 231 1.23 -3.57 -16.68
N PHE A 232 1.23 -3.23 -15.39
CA PHE A 232 0.99 -1.86 -14.93
C PHE A 232 1.95 -0.85 -15.57
N SER A 233 3.21 -1.24 -15.82
CA SER A 233 4.20 -0.40 -16.53
C SER A 233 3.78 0.00 -17.95
N VAL A 234 2.87 -0.73 -18.58
CA VAL A 234 2.36 -0.47 -19.94
C VAL A 234 1.03 0.28 -19.89
N SER A 235 0.09 -0.22 -19.09
CA SER A 235 -1.29 0.28 -19.07
C SER A 235 -1.57 1.36 -18.03
N GLN A 236 -0.83 1.34 -16.92
CA GLN A 236 -1.17 2.04 -15.67
C GLN A 236 -2.61 1.75 -15.23
N ASN A 237 -3.11 0.54 -15.53
CA ASN A 237 -4.49 0.13 -15.28
C ASN A 237 -4.60 -0.79 -14.06
N ASP A 238 -5.08 -0.25 -12.94
CA ASP A 238 -5.39 -0.99 -11.71
C ASP A 238 -6.89 -1.29 -11.56
N LYS A 239 -7.65 -1.34 -12.65
CA LYS A 239 -9.06 -1.79 -12.61
C LYS A 239 -9.13 -3.29 -12.35
N VAL A 240 -10.19 -3.73 -11.67
CA VAL A 240 -10.44 -5.15 -11.39
C VAL A 240 -10.41 -6.05 -12.63
N GLU A 241 -10.88 -5.54 -13.77
CA GLU A 241 -10.90 -6.26 -15.05
C GLU A 241 -9.50 -6.50 -15.64
N ASN A 242 -8.47 -5.81 -15.13
CA ASN A 242 -7.06 -6.07 -15.47
C ASN A 242 -6.38 -6.98 -14.44
N GLY A 243 -7.12 -7.51 -13.46
CA GLY A 243 -6.59 -8.34 -12.39
C GLY A 243 -7.00 -9.80 -12.46
N ILE A 244 -6.05 -10.68 -12.21
CA ILE A 244 -6.27 -12.12 -12.03
C ILE A 244 -5.53 -12.62 -10.79
N ALA A 245 -6.19 -13.43 -9.97
CA ALA A 245 -5.58 -14.01 -8.77
C ALA A 245 -4.82 -15.29 -9.14
N LEU A 246 -3.50 -15.33 -8.96
CA LEU A 246 -2.65 -16.46 -9.35
C LEU A 246 -1.72 -16.86 -8.20
N CYS A 247 -1.43 -18.17 -8.07
CA CYS A 247 -0.34 -18.60 -7.21
C CYS A 247 1.03 -18.27 -7.85
N PRO A 248 2.11 -18.10 -7.06
CA PRO A 248 3.39 -17.56 -7.53
C PRO A 248 3.97 -18.25 -8.77
N ASN A 249 3.84 -19.58 -8.88
CA ASN A 249 4.34 -20.32 -10.03
C ASN A 249 3.56 -20.00 -11.30
N ILE A 250 2.23 -19.92 -11.21
CA ILE A 250 1.39 -19.61 -12.37
C ILE A 250 1.46 -18.13 -12.73
N HIS A 251 1.56 -17.24 -11.74
CA HIS A 251 1.83 -15.81 -11.96
C HIS A 251 3.09 -15.64 -12.80
N ARG A 252 4.19 -16.29 -12.38
CA ARG A 252 5.46 -16.25 -13.12
C ARG A 252 5.37 -16.84 -14.52
N ALA A 253 4.59 -17.91 -14.69
CA ALA A 253 4.35 -18.54 -15.99
C ALA A 253 3.54 -17.63 -16.92
N PHE A 254 2.53 -16.95 -16.38
CA PHE A 254 1.69 -15.99 -17.09
C PHE A 254 2.53 -14.81 -17.60
N ASP A 255 3.30 -14.17 -16.73
CA ASP A 255 4.18 -13.03 -17.09
C ASP A 255 5.23 -13.39 -18.15
N ARG A 256 5.65 -14.66 -18.21
CA ARG A 256 6.63 -15.17 -19.19
C ARG A 256 6.00 -15.67 -20.49
N GLY A 257 4.67 -15.61 -20.60
CA GLY A 257 3.92 -16.05 -21.77
C GLY A 257 3.76 -17.56 -21.90
N LEU A 258 3.99 -18.32 -20.83
CA LEU A 258 3.83 -19.78 -20.84
C LEU A 258 2.36 -20.21 -20.69
N VAL A 259 1.52 -19.35 -20.10
CA VAL A 259 0.08 -19.59 -19.96
C VAL A 259 -0.72 -18.32 -20.24
N SER A 260 -1.98 -18.47 -20.65
CA SER A 260 -2.91 -17.35 -20.87
C SER A 260 -4.37 -17.84 -20.72
N LEU A 261 -5.35 -16.97 -20.99
CA LEU A 261 -6.76 -17.34 -21.15
C LEU A 261 -7.26 -16.98 -22.55
N ASP A 262 -8.15 -17.81 -23.09
CA ASP A 262 -8.88 -17.51 -24.33
C ASP A 262 -10.14 -16.65 -24.10
N GLN A 263 -10.93 -16.45 -25.16
CA GLN A 263 -12.20 -15.73 -25.12
C GLN A 263 -13.33 -16.46 -24.37
N ASP A 264 -13.12 -17.68 -23.90
CA ASP A 264 -14.06 -18.45 -23.07
C ASP A 264 -13.53 -18.66 -21.64
N TYR A 265 -12.42 -18.00 -21.29
CA TYR A 265 -11.66 -18.22 -20.05
C TYR A 265 -11.15 -19.66 -19.87
N LYS A 266 -10.86 -20.36 -20.97
CA LYS A 266 -10.09 -21.60 -20.92
C LYS A 266 -8.60 -21.28 -20.89
N ILE A 267 -7.88 -22.07 -20.11
CA ILE A 267 -6.45 -21.92 -19.92
C ILE A 267 -5.72 -22.38 -21.17
N LEU A 268 -4.95 -21.46 -21.74
CA LEU A 268 -4.00 -21.72 -22.80
C LEU A 268 -2.64 -22.02 -22.16
N VAL A 269 -1.93 -23.00 -22.70
CA VAL A 269 -0.58 -23.37 -22.28
C VAL A 269 0.28 -23.40 -23.54
N SER A 270 1.38 -22.65 -23.50
CA SER A 270 2.39 -22.57 -24.55
C SER A 270 2.97 -23.95 -24.84
N ASP A 271 3.37 -24.21 -26.08
CA ASP A 271 4.12 -25.42 -26.40
C ASP A 271 5.65 -25.20 -26.32
N HIS A 272 6.11 -23.95 -26.07
CA HIS A 272 7.52 -23.54 -26.01
C HIS A 272 8.20 -23.76 -24.65
N PHE A 273 8.01 -24.94 -24.04
CA PHE A 273 8.77 -25.34 -22.85
C PHE A 273 8.81 -26.86 -22.67
N GLU A 274 9.84 -27.33 -21.97
CA GLU A 274 9.98 -28.71 -21.52
C GLU A 274 9.52 -28.83 -20.07
N GLU A 275 8.80 -29.91 -19.76
CA GLU A 275 8.28 -30.20 -18.43
C GLU A 275 8.15 -31.72 -18.26
N ASP A 276 8.33 -32.20 -17.03
CA ASP A 276 7.98 -33.57 -16.67
C ASP A 276 6.45 -33.72 -16.60
N ALA A 277 5.87 -34.36 -17.60
CA ALA A 277 4.43 -34.55 -17.74
C ALA A 277 3.82 -35.44 -16.63
N GLU A 278 4.62 -36.33 -16.03
CA GLU A 278 4.16 -37.22 -14.97
C GLU A 278 3.99 -36.47 -13.64
N ASN A 279 4.73 -35.37 -13.45
CA ASN A 279 4.63 -34.55 -12.25
C ASN A 279 3.20 -34.04 -12.00
N SER A 280 2.70 -34.20 -10.77
CA SER A 280 1.34 -33.79 -10.38
C SER A 280 1.09 -32.28 -10.55
N TYR A 281 2.13 -31.46 -10.53
CA TYR A 281 2.08 -30.02 -10.68
C TYR A 281 2.31 -29.54 -12.12
N SER A 282 2.36 -30.45 -13.11
CA SER A 282 2.57 -30.09 -14.51
C SER A 282 1.56 -29.04 -14.99
N ILE A 283 2.06 -27.92 -15.51
CA ILE A 283 1.27 -26.82 -16.07
C ILE A 283 0.52 -27.28 -17.31
N ARG A 284 1.07 -28.23 -18.10
CA ARG A 284 0.36 -28.83 -19.24
C ARG A 284 -0.99 -29.45 -18.85
N LYS A 285 -1.13 -29.95 -17.62
CA LYS A 285 -2.41 -30.48 -17.08
C LYS A 285 -3.50 -29.41 -16.92
N LEU A 286 -3.17 -28.13 -17.09
CA LEU A 286 -4.13 -27.02 -17.06
C LEU A 286 -4.72 -26.70 -18.44
N LYS A 287 -4.08 -27.13 -19.53
CA LYS A 287 -4.49 -26.81 -20.91
C LYS A 287 -5.96 -27.17 -21.14
N GLY A 288 -6.76 -26.20 -21.59
CA GLY A 288 -8.18 -26.35 -21.90
C GLY A 288 -9.13 -26.34 -20.70
N LYS A 289 -8.65 -26.39 -19.45
CA LYS A 289 -9.51 -26.24 -18.27
C LYS A 289 -10.06 -24.83 -18.17
N LYS A 290 -11.27 -24.68 -17.63
CA LYS A 290 -11.83 -23.36 -17.32
C LYS A 290 -11.15 -22.79 -16.07
N ALA A 291 -10.75 -21.53 -16.15
CA ALA A 291 -10.29 -20.79 -15.00
C ALA A 291 -11.46 -20.48 -14.04
N LEU A 292 -11.17 -20.45 -12.75
CA LEU A 292 -12.06 -19.92 -11.73
C LEU A 292 -12.11 -18.40 -11.88
N LEU A 293 -13.33 -17.86 -11.85
CA LEU A 293 -13.60 -16.44 -12.03
C LEU A 293 -14.33 -15.89 -10.80
N PRO A 294 -14.28 -14.57 -10.55
CA PRO A 294 -15.07 -13.95 -9.51
C PRO A 294 -16.57 -14.18 -9.73
N SER A 295 -17.31 -14.34 -8.64
CA SER A 295 -18.76 -14.57 -8.67
C SER A 295 -19.56 -13.44 -9.32
N LYS A 296 -19.06 -12.20 -9.24
CA LYS A 296 -19.67 -11.04 -9.89
C LYS A 296 -19.05 -10.82 -11.27
N ALA A 297 -19.88 -10.83 -12.32
CA ALA A 297 -19.45 -10.66 -13.71
C ALA A 297 -18.63 -9.38 -13.94
N LYS A 298 -19.00 -8.27 -13.27
CA LYS A 298 -18.26 -6.99 -13.38
C LYS A 298 -16.82 -7.01 -12.84
N TYR A 299 -16.42 -8.06 -12.12
CA TYR A 299 -15.06 -8.23 -11.60
C TYR A 299 -14.23 -9.23 -12.40
N GLN A 300 -14.82 -9.81 -13.45
CA GLN A 300 -14.11 -10.76 -14.30
C GLN A 300 -13.08 -10.05 -15.18
N PRO A 301 -11.97 -10.73 -15.53
CA PRO A 301 -10.99 -10.23 -16.48
C PRO A 301 -11.63 -9.76 -17.80
N SER A 302 -11.31 -8.55 -18.26
CA SER A 302 -11.82 -8.06 -19.55
C SER A 302 -11.28 -8.91 -20.71
N ARG A 303 -12.13 -9.16 -21.71
CA ARG A 303 -11.75 -9.89 -22.93
C ARG A 303 -10.66 -9.16 -23.71
N ASP A 304 -10.72 -7.84 -23.74
CA ASP A 304 -9.76 -6.98 -24.44
C ASP A 304 -8.37 -7.07 -23.77
N ASN A 305 -8.32 -7.07 -22.43
CA ASN A 305 -7.07 -7.25 -21.69
C ASN A 305 -6.45 -8.63 -21.98
N LEU A 306 -7.27 -9.68 -21.99
CA LEU A 306 -6.82 -11.04 -22.30
C LEU A 306 -6.34 -11.17 -23.75
N GLU A 307 -7.02 -10.50 -24.69
CA GLU A 307 -6.58 -10.43 -26.08
C GLU A 307 -5.24 -9.73 -26.21
N TRP A 308 -5.07 -8.59 -25.54
CA TRP A 308 -3.79 -7.90 -25.49
C TRP A 308 -2.68 -8.82 -24.96
N HIS A 309 -2.93 -9.54 -23.86
CA HIS A 309 -1.96 -10.48 -23.29
C HIS A 309 -1.60 -11.59 -24.28
N ARG A 310 -2.60 -12.16 -24.97
CA ARG A 310 -2.38 -13.19 -26.01
C ARG A 310 -1.53 -12.67 -27.17
N SER A 311 -1.70 -11.42 -27.58
CA SER A 311 -1.00 -10.85 -28.73
C SER A 311 0.40 -10.32 -28.40
N ASN A 312 0.69 -9.96 -27.15
CA ASN A 312 1.93 -9.28 -26.77
C ASN A 312 2.86 -10.09 -25.85
N ILE A 313 2.32 -11.01 -25.03
CA ILE A 313 3.09 -11.73 -24.01
C ILE A 313 3.05 -13.24 -24.26
N PHE A 314 1.86 -13.80 -24.51
CA PHE A 314 1.70 -15.24 -24.70
C PHE A 314 2.53 -15.75 -25.89
N LYS A 315 3.27 -16.83 -25.66
CA LYS A 315 4.09 -17.49 -26.67
C LYS A 315 3.31 -18.68 -27.19
N SER A 316 2.59 -18.49 -28.30
CA SER A 316 1.85 -19.58 -28.96
C SER A 316 2.78 -20.56 -29.65
#